data_AF-A0AAE0QCC0-F1
#
_entry.id   AF-A0AAE0QCC0-F1
#
_cell.length_a   1.000
_cell.length_b   1.000
_cell.length_c   1.000
_cell.angle_alpha   90.00
_cell.angle_beta   90.00
_cell.angle_gamma   90.00
#
_symmetry.space_group_name_H-M   'P 1'
#
loop_
_entity.id
_entity.type
_entity.pdbx_description
1 polymer ?
#
loop_
_entity_poly.entity_id
_entity_poly.type
_entity_poly.pdbx_seq_one_letter_code
_entity_poly.pdbx_strand_id
1 'polypeptide(L)'
;YKRHLSTTSNSQTPNSTMVKTKELSKDTRNQIVDLHQAGKTESAIGKQLGVKKSTVGAIIRKWKTYKTTDNLPRSGAPRKISPRGVKMITRMVSENPRTTRGDLVNDLQKSWDQIHVRARLKFAREHLDDPEEDWENVI
;
A
#
# COMPACT_ATOMS: atom_id res chain seq x y z
N TYR A 1 46.01 -40.24 -29.29
CA TYR A 1 44.68 -39.85 -28.80
C TYR A 1 44.71 -39.60 -27.29
N LYS A 2 44.96 -38.37 -26.84
CA LYS A 2 44.75 -37.95 -25.44
C LYS A 2 43.72 -36.83 -25.45
N ARG A 3 42.54 -37.08 -24.88
CA ARG A 3 41.51 -36.05 -24.67
C ARG A 3 41.84 -35.34 -23.35
N HIS A 4 42.04 -34.03 -23.42
CA HIS A 4 42.10 -33.18 -22.24
C HIS A 4 40.65 -32.96 -21.78
N LEU A 5 40.30 -33.38 -20.56
CA LEU A 5 39.00 -33.07 -19.96
C LEU A 5 39.07 -31.64 -19.40
N SER A 6 38.26 -30.75 -19.93
CA SER A 6 38.04 -29.41 -19.38
C SER A 6 37.13 -29.53 -18.15
N THR A 7 37.67 -29.31 -16.96
CA THR A 7 36.88 -29.21 -15.73
C THR A 7 36.25 -27.82 -15.67
N THR A 8 34.98 -27.70 -16.06
CA THR A 8 34.19 -26.49 -15.81
C THR A 8 33.95 -26.39 -14.31
N SER A 9 34.68 -25.49 -13.63
CA SER A 9 34.40 -25.12 -12.25
C SER A 9 33.09 -24.33 -12.21
N ASN A 10 31.98 -25.03 -11.95
CA ASN A 10 30.69 -24.44 -11.67
C ASN A 10 30.80 -23.72 -10.32
N SER A 11 30.97 -22.39 -10.33
CA SER A 11 31.01 -21.57 -9.13
C SER A 11 29.62 -21.56 -8.51
N GLN A 12 29.42 -22.46 -7.56
CA GLN A 12 28.27 -22.51 -6.66
C GLN A 12 28.09 -21.12 -6.03
N THR A 13 26.96 -20.48 -6.29
CA THR A 13 26.56 -19.28 -5.55
C THR A 13 26.41 -19.67 -4.08
N PRO A 14 27.09 -19.00 -3.14
CA PRO A 14 26.92 -19.32 -1.73
C PRO A 14 25.48 -19.00 -1.33
N ASN A 15 24.83 -19.99 -0.73
CA ASN A 15 23.48 -19.89 -0.17
C ASN A 15 23.38 -18.63 0.69
N SER A 16 22.57 -17.69 0.20
CA SER A 16 22.33 -16.40 0.82
C SER A 16 21.65 -16.61 2.16
N THR A 17 22.41 -16.53 3.25
CA THR A 17 21.89 -16.22 4.58
C THR A 17 20.88 -15.09 4.46
N MET A 18 19.70 -15.20 5.09
CA MET A 18 18.68 -14.15 5.12
C MET A 18 19.17 -12.96 5.94
N VAL A 19 20.11 -12.20 5.36
CA VAL A 19 20.56 -10.92 5.87
C VAL A 19 19.46 -9.92 5.56
N LYS A 20 19.08 -9.12 6.55
CA LYS A 20 18.15 -8.01 6.38
C LYS A 20 18.72 -7.09 5.29
N THR A 21 18.10 -7.13 4.11
CA THR A 21 18.59 -6.40 2.94
C THR A 21 18.43 -4.91 3.19
N LYS A 22 19.55 -4.20 3.22
CA LYS A 22 19.57 -2.74 3.24
C LYS A 22 18.90 -2.23 1.98
N GLU A 23 18.03 -1.22 2.12
CA GLU A 23 17.41 -0.58 0.96
C GLU A 23 18.49 0.06 0.08
N LEU A 24 18.22 0.11 -1.23
CA LEU A 24 19.12 0.74 -2.19
C LEU A 24 19.25 2.24 -1.88
N SER A 25 20.47 2.77 -1.98
CA SER A 25 20.72 4.21 -1.77
C SER A 25 19.89 5.06 -2.74
N LYS A 26 19.62 6.30 -2.35
CA LYS A 26 18.89 7.25 -3.21
C LYS A 26 19.65 7.52 -4.51
N ASP A 27 20.97 7.65 -4.42
CA ASP A 27 21.83 7.94 -5.56
C ASP A 27 21.81 6.82 -6.60
N THR A 28 21.88 5.55 -6.17
CA THR A 28 21.79 4.44 -7.12
C THR A 28 20.40 4.33 -7.74
N ARG A 29 19.33 4.71 -7.04
CA ARG A 29 17.97 4.79 -7.61
C ARG A 29 17.86 5.90 -8.66
N ASN A 30 18.48 7.06 -8.43
CA ASN A 30 18.52 8.15 -9.40
C ASN A 30 19.29 7.75 -10.66
N GLN A 31 20.48 7.17 -10.50
CA GLN A 31 21.28 6.65 -11.63
C GLN A 31 20.50 5.63 -12.49
N ILE A 32 19.68 4.77 -11.87
CA ILE A 32 18.81 3.84 -12.60
C ILE A 32 17.82 4.59 -13.49
N VAL A 33 17.21 5.67 -12.99
CA VAL A 33 16.26 6.49 -13.75
C VAL A 33 16.97 7.23 -14.89
N ASP A 34 18.13 7.82 -14.64
CA ASP A 34 18.90 8.56 -15.65
C ASP A 34 19.31 7.64 -16.81
N LEU A 35 19.83 6.45 -16.50
CA LEU A 35 20.21 5.45 -17.50
C LEU A 35 19.00 4.93 -18.29
N HIS A 36 17.84 4.81 -17.64
CA HIS A 36 16.60 4.42 -18.32
C HIS A 36 16.11 5.51 -19.28
N GLN A 37 16.17 6.79 -18.87
CA GLN A 37 15.85 7.92 -19.74
C GLN A 37 16.80 8.02 -20.94
N ALA A 38 18.08 7.66 -20.75
CA ALA A 38 19.05 7.51 -21.82
C ALA A 38 18.81 6.29 -22.74
N GLY A 39 17.71 5.55 -22.56
CA GLY A 39 17.29 4.44 -23.44
C GLY A 39 17.98 3.10 -23.18
N LYS A 40 18.74 2.96 -22.08
CA LYS A 40 19.39 1.68 -21.76
C LYS A 40 18.37 0.64 -21.31
N THR A 41 18.62 -0.62 -21.68
CA THR A 41 17.77 -1.74 -21.26
C THR A 41 17.94 -2.03 -19.77
N GLU A 42 16.87 -2.50 -19.11
CA GLU A 42 16.88 -2.81 -17.67
C GLU A 42 17.97 -3.84 -17.28
N SER A 43 18.23 -4.80 -18.18
CA SER A 43 19.28 -5.81 -18.00
C SER A 43 20.68 -5.20 -18.03
N ALA A 44 20.93 -4.27 -18.97
CA ALA A 44 22.20 -3.57 -19.06
C ALA A 44 22.45 -2.68 -17.84
N ILE A 45 21.42 -1.98 -17.37
CA ILE A 45 21.49 -1.15 -16.15
C ILE A 45 21.80 -2.01 -14.92
N GLY A 46 21.10 -3.14 -14.77
CA GLY A 46 21.33 -4.06 -13.66
C GLY A 46 22.76 -4.59 -13.63
N LYS A 47 23.30 -4.99 -14.80
CA LYS A 47 24.71 -5.42 -14.92
C LYS A 47 25.69 -4.30 -14.58
N GLN A 48 25.45 -3.09 -15.07
CA GLN A 48 26.33 -1.92 -14.84
C GLN A 48 26.39 -1.55 -13.35
N LEU A 49 25.27 -1.60 -12.64
CA LEU A 49 25.17 -1.17 -11.23
C LEU A 49 25.27 -2.32 -10.22
N GLY A 50 25.41 -3.57 -10.67
CA GLY A 50 25.41 -4.75 -9.80
C GLY A 50 24.06 -5.03 -9.13
N VAL A 51 22.96 -4.52 -9.70
CA VAL A 51 21.59 -4.64 -9.16
C VAL A 51 20.80 -5.67 -9.98
N LYS A 52 19.97 -6.48 -9.31
CA LYS A 52 19.11 -7.46 -10.01
C LYS A 52 18.15 -6.74 -10.97
N LYS A 53 17.94 -7.31 -12.17
CA LYS A 53 17.01 -6.78 -13.19
C LYS A 53 15.61 -6.50 -12.62
N SER A 54 15.09 -7.38 -11.76
CA SER A 54 13.78 -7.20 -11.11
C SER A 54 13.70 -5.94 -10.25
N THR A 55 14.78 -5.60 -9.53
CA THR A 55 14.86 -4.38 -8.73
C THR A 55 14.88 -3.14 -9.62
N VAL A 56 15.65 -3.16 -10.72
CA VAL A 56 15.66 -2.09 -11.73
C VAL A 56 14.26 -1.86 -12.30
N GLY A 57 13.58 -2.92 -12.74
CA GLY A 57 12.22 -2.84 -13.27
C GLY A 57 11.19 -2.33 -12.24
N ALA A 58 11.32 -2.74 -10.97
CA ALA A 58 10.45 -2.24 -9.89
C ALA A 58 10.61 -0.73 -9.67
N ILE A 59 11.85 -0.23 -9.68
CA ILE A 59 12.16 1.20 -9.55
C ILE A 59 11.59 1.98 -10.75
N ILE A 60 11.82 1.51 -11.97
CA ILE A 60 11.32 2.16 -13.19
C ILE A 60 9.79 2.21 -13.19
N ARG A 61 9.11 1.11 -12.86
CA ARG A 61 7.65 1.07 -12.79
C ARG A 61 7.11 2.07 -11.77
N LYS A 62 7.70 2.10 -10.57
CA LYS A 62 7.36 3.08 -9.52
C LYS A 62 7.60 4.52 -10.00
N TRP A 63 8.73 4.79 -10.64
CA TRP A 63 9.03 6.11 -11.19
C TRP A 63 8.05 6.51 -12.29
N LYS A 64 7.64 5.60 -13.17
CA LYS A 64 6.63 5.88 -14.21
C LYS A 64 5.30 6.31 -13.59
N THR A 65 4.86 5.64 -12.51
CA THR A 65 3.60 5.92 -11.80
C THR A 65 3.65 7.19 -10.94
N TYR A 66 4.67 7.33 -10.09
CA TYR A 66 4.70 8.35 -9.04
C TYR A 66 5.72 9.48 -9.29
N LYS A 67 6.53 9.39 -10.36
CA LYS A 67 7.61 10.33 -10.70
C LYS A 67 8.61 10.58 -9.57
N THR A 68 8.75 9.62 -8.67
CA THR A 68 9.65 9.72 -7.51
C THR A 68 10.57 8.51 -7.42
N THR A 69 11.82 8.77 -7.07
CA THR A 69 12.80 7.74 -6.70
C THR A 69 12.81 7.50 -5.20
N ASP A 70 12.25 8.39 -4.38
CA ASP A 70 12.30 8.33 -2.92
C ASP A 70 11.49 7.17 -2.34
N ASN A 71 11.91 6.64 -1.20
CA ASN A 71 11.17 5.58 -0.53
C ASN A 71 10.01 6.22 0.21
N LEU A 72 8.79 5.84 -0.19
CA LEU A 72 7.60 6.33 0.47
C LEU A 72 7.44 5.60 1.80
N PRO A 73 6.92 6.27 2.84
CA PRO A 73 6.53 5.58 4.05
C PRO A 73 5.54 4.47 3.66
N ARG A 74 5.66 3.32 4.33
CA ARG A 74 4.65 2.28 4.22
C ARG A 74 3.31 2.85 4.69
N SER A 75 2.22 2.49 4.04
CA SER A 75 0.86 2.93 4.45
C SER A 75 0.51 2.54 5.90
N GLY A 76 1.23 1.57 6.47
CA GLY A 76 0.98 1.06 7.81
C GLY A 76 -0.31 0.25 7.90
N ALA A 77 -0.66 -0.16 9.11
CA ALA A 77 -1.93 -0.84 9.36
C ALA A 77 -3.07 0.19 9.45
N PRO A 78 -4.26 -0.11 8.89
CA PRO A 78 -5.44 0.72 9.09
C PRO A 78 -5.79 0.88 10.58
N ARG A 79 -6.29 2.05 10.96
CA ARG A 79 -6.74 2.33 12.34
C ARG A 79 -8.04 1.57 12.63
N LYS A 80 -8.17 1.05 13.86
CA LYS A 80 -9.40 0.39 14.32
C LYS A 80 -10.57 1.37 14.49
N ILE A 81 -10.29 2.61 14.87
CA ILE A 81 -11.28 3.67 15.05
C ILE A 81 -10.98 4.78 14.05
N SER A 82 -12.02 5.28 13.38
CA SER A 82 -11.90 6.39 12.43
C SER A 82 -11.59 7.71 13.15
N PRO A 83 -10.96 8.70 12.48
CA PRO A 83 -10.73 10.02 13.08
C PRO A 83 -12.01 10.68 13.61
N ARG A 84 -13.15 10.44 12.94
CA ARG A 84 -14.47 10.94 13.38
C ARG A 84 -14.92 10.26 14.68
N GLY A 85 -14.78 8.93 14.78
CA GLY A 85 -15.10 8.19 16.00
C GLY A 85 -14.27 8.66 17.19
N VAL A 86 -12.97 8.89 16.99
CA VAL A 86 -12.09 9.45 18.04
C VAL A 86 -12.56 10.84 18.48
N LYS A 87 -12.92 11.73 17.55
CA LYS A 87 -13.45 13.06 17.89
C LYS A 87 -14.75 12.99 18.67
N MET A 88 -15.66 12.08 18.31
CA MET A 88 -16.92 11.89 19.05
C MET A 88 -16.67 11.41 20.48
N ILE A 89 -15.80 10.40 20.65
CA ILE A 89 -15.41 9.90 21.99
C ILE A 89 -14.81 11.02 22.84
N THR A 90 -13.86 11.76 22.28
CA THR A 90 -13.17 12.85 22.98
C THR A 90 -14.16 13.92 23.44
N ARG A 91 -15.15 14.25 22.59
CA ARG A 91 -16.20 15.22 22.91
C ARG A 91 -17.07 14.74 24.07
N MET A 92 -17.59 13.51 24.02
CA MET A 92 -18.45 12.97 25.09
C MET A 92 -17.73 12.93 26.45
N VAL A 93 -16.45 12.53 26.46
CA VAL A 93 -15.63 12.52 27.68
C VAL A 93 -15.38 13.93 28.20
N SER A 94 -15.19 14.91 27.32
CA SER A 94 -14.99 16.30 27.73
C SER A 94 -16.28 16.95 28.27
N GLU A 95 -17.43 16.61 27.68
CA GLU A 95 -18.76 17.11 28.11
C GLU A 95 -19.17 16.53 29.47
N ASN A 96 -18.90 15.25 29.71
CA ASN A 96 -19.12 14.64 31.02
C ASN A 96 -17.93 13.75 31.40
N PRO A 97 -16.96 14.29 32.18
CA PRO A 97 -15.75 13.56 32.56
C PRO A 97 -15.98 12.31 33.41
N ARG A 98 -17.18 12.12 33.98
CA ARG A 98 -17.53 10.95 34.79
C ARG A 98 -18.11 9.79 33.96
N THR A 99 -18.23 9.96 32.64
CA THR A 99 -18.77 8.95 31.73
C THR A 99 -17.84 7.74 31.68
N THR A 100 -18.39 6.54 31.86
CA THR A 100 -17.58 5.31 31.85
C THR A 100 -17.38 4.78 30.42
N ARG A 101 -16.43 3.84 30.24
CA ARG A 101 -16.23 3.16 28.95
C ARG A 101 -17.51 2.48 28.45
N GLY A 102 -18.29 1.87 29.35
CA GLY A 102 -19.54 1.19 29.00
C GLY A 102 -20.58 2.17 28.47
N ASP A 103 -20.72 3.32 29.13
CA ASP A 103 -21.63 4.39 28.71
C ASP A 103 -21.25 4.92 27.33
N LEU A 104 -19.95 5.15 27.08
CA LEU A 104 -19.47 5.61 25.77
C LEU A 104 -19.81 4.62 24.64
N VAL A 105 -19.65 3.32 24.87
CA VAL A 105 -19.99 2.28 23.88
C VAL A 105 -21.50 2.28 23.61
N ASN A 106 -22.32 2.35 24.66
CA ASN A 106 -23.78 2.40 24.54
C ASN A 106 -24.25 3.64 23.78
N ASP A 107 -23.70 4.82 24.09
CA ASP A 107 -24.09 6.08 23.46
C ASP A 107 -23.61 6.16 22.01
N LEU A 108 -22.43 5.63 21.72
CA LEU A 108 -21.99 5.42 20.34
C LEU A 108 -23.00 4.53 19.62
N GLN A 109 -23.27 3.33 20.13
CA GLN A 109 -24.17 2.37 19.48
C GLN A 109 -25.54 2.99 19.16
N LYS A 110 -26.16 3.67 20.15
CA LYS A 110 -27.42 4.41 19.95
C LYS A 110 -27.31 5.47 18.86
N SER A 111 -26.22 6.24 18.84
CA SER A 111 -26.02 7.29 17.81
C SER A 111 -25.83 6.71 16.42
N TRP A 112 -25.11 5.60 16.27
CA TRP A 112 -24.90 4.90 15.00
C TRP A 112 -26.20 4.32 14.45
N ASP A 113 -26.99 3.68 15.30
CA ASP A 113 -28.28 3.11 14.91
C ASP A 113 -29.23 4.20 14.40
N GLN A 114 -29.29 5.35 15.09
CA GLN A 114 -30.09 6.49 14.65
C GLN A 114 -29.59 7.10 13.33
N ILE A 115 -28.27 7.23 13.14
CA ILE A 115 -27.70 7.77 11.89
C ILE A 115 -27.97 6.82 10.72
N HIS A 116 -27.74 5.51 10.88
CA HIS A 116 -27.95 4.53 9.81
C HIS A 116 -29.43 4.36 9.47
N VAL A 117 -30.32 4.31 10.47
CA VAL A 117 -31.77 4.26 10.25
C VAL A 117 -32.22 5.49 9.48
N ARG A 118 -31.77 6.68 9.86
CA ARG A 118 -32.10 7.93 9.16
C ARG A 118 -31.56 7.96 7.73
N ALA A 119 -30.33 7.50 7.51
CA ALA A 119 -29.73 7.43 6.18
C ALA A 119 -30.47 6.45 5.26
N ARG A 120 -30.82 5.26 5.77
CA ARG A 120 -31.63 4.26 5.04
C ARG A 120 -33.02 4.76 4.73
N LEU A 121 -33.70 5.38 5.70
CA LEU A 121 -35.03 5.97 5.50
C LEU A 121 -35.00 7.12 4.49
N LYS A 122 -33.94 7.92 4.50
CA LYS A 122 -33.74 8.99 3.52
C LYS A 122 -33.53 8.39 2.13
N PHE A 123 -32.64 7.41 2.00
CA PHE A 123 -32.38 6.71 0.73
C PHE A 123 -33.66 6.08 0.17
N ALA A 124 -34.39 5.29 0.96
CA ALA A 124 -35.64 4.66 0.53
C ALA A 124 -36.72 5.67 0.11
N ARG A 125 -36.74 6.87 0.71
CA ARG A 125 -37.65 7.94 0.32
C ARG A 125 -37.24 8.61 -0.98
N GLU A 126 -35.93 8.80 -1.19
CA GLU A 126 -35.40 9.41 -2.41
C GLU A 126 -35.53 8.49 -3.63
N HIS A 127 -35.55 7.17 -3.43
CA HIS A 127 -35.59 6.15 -4.48
C HIS A 127 -36.96 5.41 -4.50
N LEU A 128 -38.02 6.07 -4.02
CA LEU A 128 -39.36 5.46 -3.93
C LEU A 128 -40.00 5.28 -5.32
N ASP A 129 -39.67 6.16 -6.25
CA ASP A 129 -40.23 6.26 -7.60
C ASP A 129 -39.26 5.77 -8.69
N ASP A 130 -38.12 5.20 -8.30
CA ASP A 130 -37.09 4.77 -9.24
C ASP A 130 -37.56 3.54 -10.04
N PRO A 131 -37.45 3.55 -11.38
CA PRO A 131 -37.87 2.44 -12.24
C PRO A 131 -37.01 1.18 -12.02
N GLU A 132 -37.60 0.01 -12.25
CA GLU A 132 -36.96 -1.30 -12.02
C GLU A 132 -35.64 -1.48 -12.81
N GLU A 133 -35.53 -0.84 -13.99
CA GLU A 133 -34.31 -0.83 -14.83
C GLU A 133 -33.10 -0.15 -14.15
N ASP A 134 -33.30 0.78 -13.22
CA ASP A 134 -32.20 1.44 -12.50
C ASP A 134 -31.52 0.49 -11.49
N TRP A 135 -32.25 -0.54 -11.02
CA TRP A 135 -31.75 -1.52 -10.06
C TRP A 135 -30.95 -2.66 -10.72
N GLU A 136 -31.11 -2.89 -12.03
CA GLU A 136 -30.36 -3.92 -12.76
C GLU A 136 -28.87 -3.58 -12.96
N ASN A 137 -28.50 -2.30 -12.85
CA ASN A 137 -27.11 -1.82 -13.01
C ASN A 137 -26.31 -1.77 -11.69
N VAL A 138 -26.91 -2.16 -10.56
CA VAL A 138 -26.33 -2.02 -9.21
C VAL A 138 -25.90 -3.37 -8.60
N ILE A 139 -26.17 -4.51 -9.25
CA ILE A 139 -25.71 -5.86 -8.87
C ILE A 139 -24.42 -6.22 -9.62
#